data_AF-A0A7X8RPQ8-F1
#
_entry.id   AF-A0A7X8RPQ8-F1
#
_cell.length_a   1.000
_cell.length_b   1.000
_cell.length_c   1.000
_cell.angle_alpha   90.00
_cell.angle_beta   90.00
_cell.angle_gamma   90.00
#
_symmetry.space_group_name_H-M   'P 1'
#
loop_
_entity.id
_entity.type
_entity.pdbx_description
1 polymer ?
#
loop_
_entity_poly.entity_id
_entity_poly.type
_entity_poly.pdbx_seq_one_letter_code
_entity_poly.pdbx_strand_id
1 'polypeptide(L)'
;DDFAAVWEDKYSYAIKSWKDNWEDLTVFFEFPLEIRKIIYTTNIIENLNGKIRKYTKNKLSFPSDQSVMKSVYLALREATKKWSMPIQNWGIILNQFLVIFEKRVQL
;
A
#
# COMPACT_ATOMS: atom_id res chain seq x y z
N ASP A 1 -11.86 -21.44 -2.64
CA ASP A 1 -13.19 -21.94 -2.23
C ASP A 1 -13.34 -22.13 -0.73
N ASP A 2 -12.34 -22.68 -0.03
CA ASP A 2 -12.41 -22.89 1.43
C ASP A 2 -12.75 -21.63 2.24
N PHE A 3 -12.16 -20.48 1.90
CA PHE A 3 -12.47 -19.21 2.58
C PHE A 3 -13.92 -18.77 2.35
N ALA A 4 -14.44 -18.94 1.13
CA ALA A 4 -15.82 -18.59 0.80
C ALA A 4 -16.80 -19.51 1.53
N ALA A 5 -16.52 -20.81 1.61
CA ALA A 5 -17.37 -21.77 2.30
C ALA A 5 -17.63 -21.41 3.77
N VAL A 6 -16.66 -20.78 4.44
CA VAL A 6 -16.78 -20.37 5.85
C VAL A 6 -17.45 -19.00 6.02
N TRP A 7 -17.19 -18.05 5.11
CA TRP A 7 -17.51 -16.64 5.34
C TRP A 7 -18.57 -16.04 4.40
N GLU A 8 -18.97 -16.74 3.35
CA GLU A 8 -19.90 -16.21 2.34
C GLU A 8 -21.30 -15.92 2.89
N ASP A 9 -21.79 -16.72 3.85
CA ASP A 9 -23.07 -16.48 4.51
C ASP A 9 -23.09 -15.14 5.27
N LYS A 10 -21.98 -14.80 5.93
CA LYS A 10 -21.87 -13.58 6.75
C LYS A 10 -21.41 -12.35 5.97
N TYR A 11 -20.55 -12.54 4.96
CA TYR A 11 -19.86 -11.47 4.25
C TYR A 11 -19.89 -11.68 2.72
N SER A 12 -21.06 -11.98 2.18
CA SER A 12 -21.28 -12.26 0.75
C SER A 12 -20.72 -11.17 -0.17
N TYR A 13 -20.89 -9.89 0.18
CA TYR A 13 -20.35 -8.77 -0.61
C TYR A 13 -18.82 -8.78 -0.68
N ALA A 14 -18.15 -9.09 0.43
CA ALA A 14 -16.69 -9.19 0.45
C ALA A 14 -16.22 -10.35 -0.42
N ILE A 15 -16.82 -11.54 -0.24
CA ILE A 15 -16.47 -12.72 -1.06
C ILE A 15 -16.68 -12.45 -2.55
N LYS A 16 -17.80 -11.82 -2.91
CA LYS A 16 -18.07 -11.41 -4.29
C LYS A 16 -16.99 -10.47 -4.81
N SER A 17 -16.62 -9.43 -4.06
CA SER A 17 -15.55 -8.50 -4.45
C SER A 17 -14.21 -9.22 -4.66
N TRP A 18 -13.87 -10.23 -3.86
CA TRP A 18 -12.66 -11.03 -4.05
C TRP A 18 -12.72 -11.87 -5.34
N LYS A 19 -13.87 -12.50 -5.62
CA LYS A 19 -14.08 -13.30 -6.85
C LYS A 19 -14.04 -12.42 -8.10
N ASP A 20 -14.73 -11.28 -8.07
CA ASP A 20 -14.83 -10.34 -9.20
C ASP A 20 -13.48 -9.71 -9.56
N ASN A 21 -12.58 -9.51 -8.58
CA ASN A 21 -11.25 -8.90 -8.77
C ASN A 21 -10.11 -9.92 -8.67
N TRP A 22 -10.41 -11.23 -8.79
CA TRP A 22 -9.44 -12.28 -8.49
C TRP A 22 -8.19 -12.22 -9.38
N GLU A 23 -8.36 -11.94 -10.67
CA GLU A 23 -7.26 -11.83 -11.63
C GLU A 23 -6.27 -10.74 -11.20
N ASP A 24 -6.75 -9.53 -10.91
CA ASP A 24 -5.91 -8.42 -10.46
C ASP A 24 -5.23 -8.70 -9.11
N LEU A 25 -5.97 -9.30 -8.17
CA LEU A 25 -5.46 -9.61 -6.84
C LEU A 25 -4.38 -10.69 -6.87
N THR A 26 -4.42 -11.62 -7.83
CA THR A 26 -3.48 -12.74 -7.90
C THR A 26 -2.17 -12.41 -8.62
N VAL A 27 -2.09 -11.31 -9.37
CA VAL A 27 -0.84 -10.85 -10.03
C VAL A 27 0.31 -10.73 -9.03
N PHE A 28 0.02 -10.35 -7.78
CA PHE A 28 1.09 -10.20 -6.79
C PHE A 28 1.81 -11.52 -6.47
N PHE A 29 1.19 -12.69 -6.73
CA PHE A 29 1.81 -14.00 -6.55
C PHE A 29 2.90 -14.33 -7.57
N GLU A 30 2.97 -13.59 -8.68
CA GLU A 30 4.07 -13.70 -9.66
C GLU A 30 5.41 -13.25 -9.07
N PHE A 31 5.39 -12.46 -8.00
CA PHE A 31 6.60 -11.97 -7.35
C PHE A 31 7.18 -12.98 -6.34
N PRO A 32 8.52 -13.04 -6.18
CA PRO A 32 9.18 -13.74 -5.09
C PRO A 32 8.71 -13.27 -3.71
N LEU A 33 8.90 -14.12 -2.69
CA LEU A 33 8.44 -13.87 -1.33
C LEU A 33 8.99 -12.55 -0.75
N GLU A 34 10.23 -12.21 -1.09
CA GLU A 34 10.93 -11.01 -0.68
C GLU A 34 10.22 -9.74 -1.17
N ILE A 35 9.78 -9.74 -2.43
CA ILE A 35 9.05 -8.61 -3.04
C ILE A 35 7.60 -8.60 -2.56
N ARG A 36 6.95 -9.77 -2.49
CA ARG A 36 5.59 -9.90 -1.92
C ARG A 36 5.49 -9.31 -0.54
N LYS A 37 6.50 -9.52 0.31
CA LYS A 37 6.56 -8.95 1.66
C LYS A 37 6.49 -7.44 1.69
N ILE A 38 7.08 -6.75 0.72
CA ILE A 38 6.94 -5.30 0.61
C ILE A 38 5.51 -4.94 0.22
N ILE A 39 4.96 -5.61 -0.79
CA ILE A 39 3.65 -5.32 -1.37
C ILE A 39 2.51 -5.52 -0.35
N TYR A 40 2.47 -6.66 0.35
CA TYR A 40 1.34 -6.98 1.24
C TYR A 40 1.36 -6.18 2.55
N THR A 41 2.46 -5.50 2.89
CA THR A 41 2.53 -4.72 4.12
C THR A 41 1.72 -3.43 4.02
N THR A 42 0.55 -3.43 4.64
CA THR A 42 -0.33 -2.26 4.69
C THR A 42 0.19 -1.17 5.63
N ASN A 43 1.12 -1.48 6.53
CA ASN A 43 1.61 -0.57 7.57
C ASN A 43 2.12 0.76 7.00
N ILE A 44 2.78 0.76 5.83
CA ILE A 44 3.31 1.99 5.22
C ILE A 44 2.16 2.92 4.80
N ILE A 45 1.20 2.38 4.04
CA ILE A 45 0.06 3.13 3.50
C ILE A 45 -0.90 3.53 4.62
N GLU A 46 -1.22 2.63 5.55
CA GLU A 46 -2.12 2.91 6.67
C GLU A 46 -1.54 3.93 7.66
N ASN A 47 -0.24 3.86 7.96
CA ASN A 47 0.43 4.87 8.79
C ASN A 47 0.38 6.25 8.11
N LEU A 48 0.61 6.32 6.80
CA LEU A 48 0.52 7.56 6.04
C LEU A 48 -0.91 8.13 6.06
N ASN A 49 -1.90 7.30 5.73
CA ASN A 49 -3.32 7.67 5.78
C ASN A 49 -3.76 8.09 7.19
N GLY A 50 -3.26 7.41 8.23
CA GLY A 50 -3.48 7.77 9.62
C GLY A 50 -2.92 9.16 9.97
N LYS A 51 -1.71 9.50 9.49
CA LYS A 51 -1.13 10.83 9.67
C LYS A 51 -1.93 11.89 8.93
N ILE A 52 -2.30 11.66 7.66
CA ILE A 52 -3.12 12.60 6.89
C ILE A 52 -4.45 12.85 7.63
N ARG A 53 -5.17 11.78 8.01
CA ARG A 53 -6.41 11.87 8.80
C ARG A 53 -6.21 12.63 10.12
N LYS A 54 -5.10 12.42 10.83
CA LYS A 54 -4.80 13.15 12.07
C LYS A 54 -4.70 14.67 11.86
N TYR A 55 -4.11 15.11 10.75
CA TYR A 55 -3.94 16.55 10.46
C TYR A 55 -5.18 17.18 9.81
N THR A 56 -6.05 16.40 9.18
CA THR A 56 -7.28 16.91 8.57
C THR A 56 -8.50 16.82 9.49
N LYS A 57 -8.57 15.86 10.42
CA LYS A 57 -9.77 15.61 11.27
C LYS A 57 -10.25 16.80 12.11
N ASN A 58 -9.35 17.72 12.46
CA ASN A 58 -9.69 18.90 13.27
C ASN A 58 -10.27 20.05 12.43
N LYS A 59 -10.37 19.88 11.11
CA LYS A 59 -10.94 20.86 10.18
C LYS A 59 -12.23 20.27 9.59
N LEU A 60 -13.37 20.84 9.97
CA LEU A 60 -14.69 20.47 9.44
C LEU A 60 -14.85 20.83 7.96
N SER A 61 -14.21 21.90 7.51
CA SER A 61 -14.19 22.34 6.11
C SER A 61 -12.91 23.10 5.79
N PHE A 62 -12.53 23.09 4.53
CA PHE A 62 -11.42 23.88 3.99
C PHE A 62 -11.99 25.01 3.10
N PRO A 63 -11.42 26.22 3.16
CA PRO A 63 -11.94 27.36 2.41
C PRO A 63 -11.65 27.29 0.90
N SER A 64 -10.73 26.41 0.48
CA SER A 64 -10.38 26.18 -0.93
C SER A 64 -9.61 24.86 -1.09
N ASP A 65 -9.59 24.33 -2.31
CA ASP A 65 -8.82 23.14 -2.68
C ASP A 65 -7.32 23.30 -2.39
N GLN A 66 -6.77 24.50 -2.62
CA GLN A 66 -5.38 24.82 -2.29
C GLN A 66 -5.09 24.71 -0.79
N SER A 67 -6.07 25.02 0.06
CA SER A 67 -5.91 24.93 1.51
C SER A 67 -5.81 23.48 1.98
N VAL A 68 -6.67 22.59 1.46
CA VAL A 68 -6.58 21.15 1.77
C VAL A 68 -5.30 20.53 1.20
N MET A 69 -4.91 20.90 -0.04
CA MET A 69 -3.69 20.41 -0.66
C MET A 69 -2.45 20.82 0.15
N LYS A 70 -2.40 22.06 0.65
CA LYS A 70 -1.33 22.52 1.54
C LYS A 70 -1.30 21.75 2.86
N SER A 71 -2.46 21.46 3.47
CA SER A 71 -2.53 20.67 4.69
C SER A 71 -2.03 19.23 4.49
N VAL A 72 -2.42 18.58 3.40
CA VAL A 72 -1.92 17.24 3.04
C VAL A 72 -0.41 17.28 2.79
N TYR A 73 0.08 18.27 2.04
CA TYR A 73 1.51 18.45 1.79
C TYR A 73 2.32 18.59 3.09
N LEU A 74 1.85 19.42 4.03
CA LEU A 74 2.53 19.60 5.32
C LEU A 74 2.52 18.31 6.15
N ALA A 75 1.42 17.55 6.12
CA ALA A 75 1.33 16.24 6.79
C ALA A 75 2.32 15.24 6.18
N LEU A 76 2.43 15.19 4.85
CA LEU A 76 3.40 14.36 4.14
C LEU A 76 4.83 14.77 4.49
N ARG A 77 5.14 16.07 4.46
CA ARG A 77 6.47 16.60 4.81
C ARG A 77 6.89 16.22 6.23
N GLU A 78 5.96 16.24 7.18
CA GLU A 78 6.24 15.81 8.56
C GLU A 78 6.36 14.28 8.66
N ALA A 79 5.59 13.53 7.86
CA ALA A 79 5.67 12.09 7.84
C ALA A 79 7.02 11.57 7.31
N THR A 80 7.50 12.15 6.22
CA THR A 80 8.71 11.73 5.49
C THR A 80 9.99 12.01 6.27
N LYS A 81 10.02 12.99 7.17
CA LYS A 81 11.17 13.23 8.07
C LYS A 81 11.60 12.00 8.87
N LYS A 82 10.67 11.08 9.14
CA LYS A 82 10.92 9.85 9.89
C LYS A 82 11.28 8.65 8.98
N TRP A 83 11.27 8.82 7.67
CA TRP A 83 11.56 7.76 6.70
C TRP A 83 13.06 7.73 6.38
N SER A 84 13.89 7.58 7.41
CA SER A 84 15.34 7.48 7.28
C SER A 84 15.84 6.03 7.21
N MET A 85 15.04 5.08 7.68
CA MET A 85 15.43 3.67 7.72
C MET A 85 15.26 3.02 6.34
N PRO A 86 16.30 2.36 5.81
CA PRO A 86 16.19 1.62 4.55
C PRO A 86 15.29 0.40 4.70
N ILE A 87 14.79 -0.10 3.57
CA ILE A 87 14.05 -1.36 3.52
C ILE A 87 14.99 -2.50 3.95
N GLN A 88 14.54 -3.34 4.87
CA GLN A 88 15.29 -4.51 5.30
C GLN A 88 15.54 -5.46 4.12
N ASN A 89 16.75 -6.03 4.04
CA ASN A 89 17.16 -6.95 2.97
C ASN A 89 17.09 -6.35 1.55
N TRP A 90 17.21 -5.03 1.42
CA TRP A 90 17.10 -4.36 0.12
C TRP A 90 18.04 -4.91 -0.96
N GLY A 91 19.27 -5.31 -0.62
CA GLY A 91 20.19 -5.90 -1.60
C GLY A 91 19.68 -7.22 -2.22
N ILE A 92 19.01 -8.07 -1.43
CA ILE A 92 18.41 -9.31 -1.92
C ILE A 92 17.21 -8.98 -2.83
N ILE A 93 16.36 -8.07 -2.38
CA ILE A 93 15.18 -7.61 -3.13
C ILE A 93 15.59 -6.98 -4.47
N LEU A 94 16.63 -6.16 -4.46
CA LEU A 94 17.16 -5.51 -5.66
C LEU A 94 17.69 -6.53 -6.66
N ASN A 95 18.38 -7.58 -6.19
CA ASN A 95 18.82 -8.68 -7.05
C ASN A 95 17.62 -9.37 -7.72
N GLN A 96 16.56 -9.67 -6.97
CA GLN A 96 15.32 -10.22 -7.55
C GLN A 96 14.72 -9.29 -8.62
N PHE A 97 14.71 -7.97 -8.39
CA PHE A 97 14.24 -7.01 -9.39
C PHE A 97 15.11 -6.99 -10.65
N LEU A 98 16.44 -7.10 -10.53
CA LEU A 98 17.34 -7.17 -11.68
C LEU A 98 17.10 -8.43 -12.52
N VAL A 99 16.82 -9.56 -11.88
CA VAL A 99 16.52 -10.82 -12.60
C VAL A 99 15.16 -10.76 -13.29
N ILE A 100 14.12 -10.27 -12.61
CA ILE A 100 12.76 -10.22 -13.16
C ILE A 100 12.62 -9.12 -14.24
N PHE A 101 13.33 -8.00 -14.07
CA PHE A 101 13.20 -6.82 -14.92
C PHE A 101 14.54 -6.38 -15.53
N GLU A 102 15.32 -7.33 -16.04
CA GLU A 102 16.68 -7.14 -16.59
C GLU A 102 16.79 -5.94 -17.56
N LYS A 103 15.79 -5.74 -18.42
CA LYS A 103 15.79 -4.66 -19.42
C LYS A 103 15.37 -3.28 -18.87
N ARG A 104 14.81 -3.22 -17.65
CA ARG A 104 14.25 -1.99 -17.06
C ARG A 104 15.06 -1.48 -15.87
N VAL A 105 15.65 -2.38 -15.09
CA VAL A 105 16.48 -2.02 -13.94
C VAL A 105 17.92 -2.31 -14.32
N GLN A 106 18.72 -1.25 -14.44
CA GLN A 106 20.16 -1.32 -14.66
C GLN A 106 20.84 -0.65 -13.48
N LEU A 107 21.85 -1.32 -12.92
CA LEU A 107 22.70 -0.77 -11.87
C LEU A 107 23.91 -0.06 -12.48
#